data_AF-A0A1U7LYZ9-F1
#
_entry.id   AF-A0A1U7LYZ9-F1
#
_cell.length_a   1.000
_cell.length_b   1.000
_cell.length_c   1.000
_cell.angle_alpha   90.00
_cell.angle_beta   90.00
_cell.angle_gamma   90.00
#
_symmetry.space_group_name_H-M   'P 1'
#
loop_
_entity.id
_entity.type
_entity.pdbx_description
1 polymer ?
#
loop_
_entity_poly.entity_id
_entity_poly.type
_entity_poly.pdbx_seq_one_letter_code
_entity_poly.pdbx_strand_id
1 'polypeptide(L)'
;MNIIGNEIAFKTFSFLKVNETEIKIPKIKGKLYREEGEKNPGEISEFEKIKYGISSDALELNRKYLNYYNSYVAKEGEVKEDFKLFELDDEYCELFDLQHIIAEKNSKLKVILDYTSCGKGEKFRNSVIKVLAKENSQVEVFVIARDDDKSLVLESIGIYTEDDAKVSVHQYELGASKLYTNYKAELIGERSSSVVDSIYFGQKEEYLNMNYDMIHRGKKTESDILVNGALKDKSFKNFKSNLQFIEGAKGAVGSEEEYSILLDDTVNSISVPLMLAHEDDVVGNHASSAGKLDMNQVFYLMSRGISYDEAEALIVESKFSRAIDALADEKLKEEVWNSVRQIIKRGN
;
A
#
# COMPACT_ATOMS: atom_id res chain seq x y z
N MET A 1 17.84 -16.17 1.71
CA MET A 1 17.64 -16.33 0.26
C MET A 1 17.51 -14.94 -0.33
N ASN A 2 18.02 -14.68 -1.53
CA ASN A 2 17.79 -13.40 -2.19
C ASN A 2 16.74 -13.60 -3.27
N ILE A 3 15.74 -12.73 -3.30
CA ILE A 3 14.73 -12.68 -4.35
C ILE A 3 14.82 -11.34 -5.07
N ILE A 4 14.42 -11.32 -6.33
CA ILE A 4 14.28 -10.08 -7.09
C ILE A 4 12.79 -9.74 -7.11
N GLY A 5 12.44 -8.51 -6.74
CA GLY A 5 11.06 -8.06 -6.67
C GLY A 5 10.86 -6.62 -7.09
N ASN A 6 9.59 -6.24 -7.26
CA ASN A 6 9.15 -4.92 -7.73
C ASN A 6 9.90 -4.48 -9.00
N GLU A 7 9.96 -5.37 -9.99
CA GLU A 7 10.51 -5.08 -11.31
C GLU A 7 9.57 -4.13 -12.05
N ILE A 8 10.12 -3.06 -12.64
CA ILE A 8 9.32 -2.12 -13.41
C ILE A 8 8.93 -2.69 -14.78
N ALA A 9 7.76 -2.28 -15.27
CA ALA A 9 7.27 -2.69 -16.58
C ALA A 9 8.18 -2.28 -17.75
N PHE A 10 8.89 -1.15 -17.64
CA PHE A 10 9.81 -0.66 -18.66
C PHE A 10 11.12 -0.16 -18.04
N LYS A 11 12.27 -0.71 -18.48
CA LYS A 11 13.57 -0.41 -17.88
C LYS A 11 13.97 1.06 -18.04
N THR A 12 14.40 1.67 -16.93
CA THR A 12 15.01 3.01 -16.89
C THR A 12 16.53 2.92 -16.78
N PHE A 13 17.20 4.06 -16.57
CA PHE A 13 18.64 4.13 -16.43
C PHE A 13 19.16 3.30 -15.24
N SER A 14 20.14 2.44 -15.51
CA SER A 14 20.70 1.51 -14.52
C SER A 14 21.35 2.18 -13.30
N PHE A 15 21.84 3.42 -13.43
CA PHE A 15 22.49 4.14 -12.33
C PHE A 15 21.52 4.53 -11.21
N LEU A 16 20.22 4.63 -11.49
CA LEU A 16 19.19 4.90 -10.49
C LEU A 16 18.94 3.70 -9.57
N LYS A 17 19.31 2.47 -10.00
CA LYS A 17 19.12 1.22 -9.27
C LYS A 17 17.67 0.98 -8.82
N VAL A 18 16.71 1.38 -9.65
CA VAL A 18 15.26 1.28 -9.40
C VAL A 18 14.54 0.25 -10.25
N ASN A 19 15.20 -0.29 -11.30
CA ASN A 19 14.57 -1.20 -12.27
C ASN A 19 14.07 -2.51 -11.64
N GLU A 20 14.80 -2.99 -10.65
CA GLU A 20 14.50 -4.18 -9.89
C GLU A 20 15.03 -3.97 -8.47
N THR A 21 14.57 -4.77 -7.52
CA THR A 21 15.06 -4.66 -6.15
C THR A 21 15.40 -6.03 -5.60
N GLU A 22 16.65 -6.18 -5.15
CA GLU A 22 17.10 -7.37 -4.46
C GLU A 22 16.65 -7.34 -3.01
N ILE A 23 15.94 -8.39 -2.59
CA ILE A 23 15.38 -8.51 -1.25
C ILE A 23 16.02 -9.71 -0.57
N LYS A 24 16.68 -9.46 0.56
CA LYS A 24 17.28 -10.49 1.39
C LYS A 24 16.25 -11.05 2.36
N ILE A 25 15.77 -12.25 2.08
CA ILE A 25 14.81 -12.99 2.92
C ILE A 25 15.55 -13.63 4.11
N PRO A 26 15.06 -13.42 5.36
CA PRO A 26 15.62 -14.02 6.56
C PRO A 26 15.44 -15.54 6.57
N LYS A 27 16.08 -16.20 7.53
CA LYS A 27 15.86 -17.63 7.72
C LYS A 27 14.49 -17.84 8.37
N ILE A 28 13.58 -18.45 7.62
CA ILE A 28 12.21 -18.73 8.07
C ILE A 28 12.22 -19.90 9.04
N LYS A 29 11.60 -19.71 10.21
CA LYS A 29 11.44 -20.70 11.27
C LYS A 29 10.17 -21.52 11.10
N GLY A 30 9.18 -20.99 10.37
CA GLY A 30 7.91 -21.67 10.09
C GLY A 30 7.04 -21.78 11.34
N LYS A 31 7.07 -20.75 12.19
CA LYS A 31 6.24 -20.70 13.39
C LYS A 31 4.76 -20.48 13.02
N LEU A 32 3.88 -21.08 13.80
CA LEU A 32 2.45 -20.74 13.77
C LEU A 32 2.27 -19.29 14.20
N TYR A 33 1.26 -18.64 13.63
CA TYR A 33 0.80 -17.36 14.12
C TYR A 33 -0.02 -17.54 15.42
N ARG A 34 -0.26 -16.45 16.16
CA ARG A 34 -0.97 -16.46 17.45
C ARG A 34 -2.35 -17.11 17.38
N GLU A 35 -3.03 -16.88 16.27
CA GLU A 35 -4.38 -17.35 16.01
C GLU A 35 -4.38 -18.26 14.78
N GLU A 36 -5.28 -19.24 14.80
CA GLU A 36 -5.54 -20.06 13.62
C GLU A 36 -6.47 -19.31 12.66
N GLY A 37 -6.07 -19.26 11.39
CA GLY A 37 -6.95 -18.80 10.31
C GLY A 37 -7.93 -19.89 9.84
N GLU A 38 -8.71 -19.55 8.83
CA GLU A 38 -9.56 -20.52 8.14
C GLU A 38 -8.75 -21.52 7.31
N LYS A 39 -9.42 -22.56 6.80
CA LYS A 39 -8.80 -23.49 5.84
C LYS A 39 -8.74 -22.84 4.46
N ASN A 40 -7.53 -22.66 3.93
CA ASN A 40 -7.31 -22.15 2.58
C ASN A 40 -7.94 -23.10 1.53
N PRO A 41 -8.97 -22.65 0.78
CA PRO A 41 -9.63 -23.46 -0.23
C PRO A 41 -8.82 -23.59 -1.53
N GLY A 42 -7.72 -22.84 -1.68
CA GLY A 42 -6.90 -22.79 -2.89
C GLY A 42 -6.85 -21.39 -3.51
N GLU A 43 -6.43 -21.32 -4.77
CA GLU A 43 -6.31 -20.06 -5.52
C GLU A 43 -7.66 -19.62 -6.11
N ILE A 44 -7.86 -18.31 -6.26
CA ILE A 44 -9.00 -17.74 -6.97
C ILE A 44 -8.66 -17.73 -8.47
N SER A 45 -9.53 -18.28 -9.32
CA SER A 45 -9.22 -18.54 -10.73
C SER A 45 -8.83 -17.30 -11.54
N GLU A 46 -9.37 -16.15 -11.16
CA GLU A 46 -9.13 -14.83 -11.73
C GLU A 46 -7.67 -14.40 -11.51
N PHE A 47 -7.11 -14.75 -10.35
CA PHE A 47 -5.74 -14.42 -9.96
C PHE A 47 -4.69 -15.33 -10.59
N GLU A 48 -5.07 -16.49 -11.14
CA GLU A 48 -4.17 -17.34 -11.91
C GLU A 48 -3.77 -16.70 -13.26
N LYS A 49 -4.60 -15.78 -13.76
CA LYS A 49 -4.43 -15.12 -15.07
C LYS A 49 -3.70 -13.79 -14.97
N ILE A 50 -3.45 -13.29 -13.77
CA ILE A 50 -2.83 -11.97 -13.57
C ILE A 50 -1.47 -12.15 -12.91
N LYS A 51 -0.46 -11.44 -13.43
CA LYS A 51 0.85 -11.35 -12.79
C LYS A 51 0.81 -10.20 -11.80
N TYR A 52 0.84 -10.50 -10.50
CA TYR A 52 0.84 -9.52 -9.41
C TYR A 52 1.84 -9.95 -8.33
N GLY A 53 1.97 -9.10 -7.30
CA GLY A 53 2.85 -9.31 -6.16
C GLY A 53 4.26 -8.84 -6.42
N ILE A 54 5.02 -8.75 -5.34
CA ILE A 54 6.42 -8.31 -5.36
C ILE A 54 7.26 -9.17 -6.31
N SER A 55 7.06 -10.49 -6.24
CA SER A 55 7.63 -11.48 -7.17
C SER A 55 6.91 -12.82 -7.05
N SER A 56 7.09 -13.70 -8.03
CA SER A 56 6.63 -15.10 -7.93
C SER A 56 7.22 -15.80 -6.72
N ASP A 57 8.51 -15.58 -6.44
CA ASP A 57 9.20 -16.18 -5.29
C ASP A 57 8.60 -15.73 -3.96
N ALA A 58 8.21 -14.46 -3.83
CA ALA A 58 7.56 -13.93 -2.62
C ALA A 58 6.18 -14.57 -2.40
N LEU A 59 5.40 -14.75 -3.48
CA LEU A 59 4.10 -15.41 -3.42
C LEU A 59 4.23 -16.91 -3.10
N GLU A 60 5.18 -17.61 -3.72
CA GLU A 60 5.47 -19.02 -3.42
C GLU A 60 5.93 -19.21 -1.97
N LEU A 61 6.75 -18.29 -1.47
CA LEU A 61 7.17 -18.27 -0.07
C LEU A 61 5.97 -18.12 0.87
N ASN A 62 5.05 -17.19 0.57
CA ASN A 62 3.80 -17.02 1.32
C ASN A 62 2.97 -18.31 1.30
N ARG A 63 2.73 -18.91 0.13
CA ARG A 63 1.97 -20.17 0.01
C ARG A 63 2.58 -21.30 0.84
N LYS A 64 3.91 -21.43 0.83
CA LYS A 64 4.62 -22.52 1.51
C LYS A 64 4.58 -22.41 3.02
N TYR A 65 4.68 -21.20 3.55
CA TYR A 65 4.77 -20.93 4.99
C TYR A 65 3.49 -20.31 5.57
N LEU A 66 2.41 -20.31 4.78
CA LEU A 66 1.12 -19.73 5.14
C LEU A 66 0.70 -20.19 6.54
N ASN A 67 0.57 -19.23 7.44
CA ASN A 67 0.22 -19.49 8.84
C ASN A 67 -1.04 -18.75 9.27
N TYR A 68 -1.61 -17.89 8.42
CA TYR A 68 -2.93 -17.32 8.60
C TYR A 68 -3.65 -17.16 7.26
N TYR A 69 -4.93 -17.54 7.21
CA TYR A 69 -5.78 -17.35 6.04
C TYR A 69 -7.15 -16.86 6.49
N ASN A 70 -7.76 -15.94 5.77
CA ASN A 70 -9.15 -15.58 5.98
C ASN A 70 -9.85 -15.19 4.68
N SER A 71 -11.17 -15.43 4.64
CA SER A 71 -12.02 -15.09 3.51
C SER A 71 -13.14 -14.15 3.92
N TYR A 72 -13.01 -12.88 3.57
CA TYR A 72 -14.05 -11.87 3.73
C TYR A 72 -14.97 -11.91 2.52
N VAL A 73 -16.15 -12.51 2.67
CA VAL A 73 -17.14 -12.63 1.58
C VAL A 73 -18.38 -11.83 1.92
N ALA A 74 -18.77 -10.91 1.04
CA ALA A 74 -20.10 -10.31 1.01
C ALA A 74 -20.93 -11.00 -0.09
N LYS A 75 -22.05 -11.61 0.29
CA LYS A 75 -22.97 -12.28 -0.63
C LYS A 75 -23.71 -11.25 -1.49
N GLU A 76 -24.39 -11.73 -2.52
CA GLU A 76 -25.13 -10.86 -3.44
C GLU A 76 -26.12 -9.95 -2.68
N GLY A 77 -25.98 -8.63 -2.90
CA GLY A 77 -26.79 -7.60 -2.22
C GLY A 77 -26.47 -7.36 -0.74
N GLU A 78 -25.50 -8.05 -0.16
CA GLU A 78 -25.10 -7.88 1.24
C GLU A 78 -24.26 -6.62 1.44
N VAL A 79 -24.41 -5.98 2.61
CA VAL A 79 -23.48 -4.95 3.09
C VAL A 79 -22.77 -5.52 4.31
N LYS A 80 -21.45 -5.62 4.24
CA LYS A 80 -20.63 -6.23 5.29
C LYS A 80 -19.42 -5.36 5.62
N GLU A 81 -19.08 -5.32 6.89
CA GLU A 81 -17.86 -4.71 7.41
C GLU A 81 -17.14 -5.71 8.31
N ASP A 82 -15.82 -5.82 8.14
CA ASP A 82 -14.97 -6.69 8.95
C ASP A 82 -13.68 -5.95 9.37
N PHE A 83 -13.13 -6.34 10.52
CA PHE A 83 -11.88 -5.79 11.06
C PHE A 83 -10.98 -6.92 11.54
N LYS A 84 -9.68 -6.82 11.27
CA LYS A 84 -8.67 -7.73 11.80
C LYS A 84 -7.39 -7.00 12.18
N LEU A 85 -6.96 -7.20 13.43
CA LEU A 85 -5.65 -6.79 13.93
C LEU A 85 -4.67 -7.98 13.88
N PHE A 86 -3.47 -7.71 13.37
CA PHE A 86 -2.31 -8.58 13.37
C PHE A 86 -1.20 -7.96 14.24
N GLU A 87 -0.63 -8.77 15.14
CA GLU A 87 0.38 -8.31 16.09
C GLU A 87 1.58 -9.26 16.09
N LEU A 88 2.75 -8.79 15.68
CA LEU A 88 4.00 -9.53 15.82
C LEU A 88 4.78 -9.11 17.06
N ASP A 89 5.42 -10.08 17.70
CA ASP A 89 6.33 -9.84 18.81
C ASP A 89 7.56 -10.78 18.75
N ASP A 90 8.34 -10.81 19.83
CA ASP A 90 9.54 -11.64 19.92
C ASP A 90 9.22 -13.16 19.90
N GLU A 91 8.01 -13.55 20.31
CA GLU A 91 7.53 -14.94 20.29
C GLU A 91 6.99 -15.30 18.89
N TYR A 92 6.06 -14.47 18.40
CA TYR A 92 5.37 -14.57 17.12
C TYR A 92 5.95 -13.57 16.12
N CYS A 93 7.18 -13.84 15.68
CA CYS A 93 7.98 -12.94 14.84
C CYS A 93 7.81 -13.16 13.32
N GLU A 94 6.94 -14.08 12.89
CA GLU A 94 6.74 -14.42 11.47
C GLU A 94 5.24 -14.45 11.13
N LEU A 95 4.83 -13.67 10.14
CA LEU A 95 3.47 -13.69 9.58
C LEU A 95 3.52 -13.97 8.09
N PHE A 96 2.80 -15.01 7.67
CA PHE A 96 2.52 -15.33 6.29
C PHE A 96 1.01 -15.42 6.16
N ASP A 97 0.38 -14.28 5.85
CA ASP A 97 -1.06 -14.20 5.76
C ASP A 97 -1.56 -14.10 4.32
N LEU A 98 -2.73 -14.69 4.08
CA LEU A 98 -3.46 -14.59 2.81
C LEU A 98 -4.90 -14.17 3.11
N GLN A 99 -5.27 -12.99 2.61
CA GLN A 99 -6.61 -12.42 2.75
C GLN A 99 -7.33 -12.48 1.41
N HIS A 100 -8.44 -13.19 1.35
CA HIS A 100 -9.37 -13.14 0.22
C HIS A 100 -10.51 -12.19 0.57
N ILE A 101 -10.69 -11.13 -0.21
CA ILE A 101 -11.75 -10.14 -0.06
C ILE A 101 -12.62 -10.24 -1.31
N ILE A 102 -13.81 -10.83 -1.17
CA ILE A 102 -14.69 -11.20 -2.29
C ILE A 102 -16.04 -10.52 -2.10
N ALA A 103 -16.36 -9.63 -3.02
CA ALA A 103 -17.66 -8.97 -3.07
C ALA A 103 -18.46 -9.54 -4.25
N GLU A 104 -19.52 -10.27 -3.95
CA GLU A 104 -20.45 -10.79 -4.95
C GLU A 104 -21.26 -9.64 -5.59
N LYS A 105 -22.05 -9.96 -6.62
CA LYS A 105 -22.78 -8.93 -7.38
C LYS A 105 -23.62 -8.02 -6.48
N ASN A 106 -23.66 -6.73 -6.79
CA ASN A 106 -24.47 -5.73 -6.07
C ASN A 106 -24.19 -5.62 -4.56
N SER A 107 -23.08 -6.19 -4.07
CA SER A 107 -22.72 -6.18 -2.64
C SER A 107 -21.81 -5.01 -2.28
N LYS A 108 -21.70 -4.73 -0.98
CA LYS A 108 -20.74 -3.78 -0.43
C LYS A 108 -19.93 -4.45 0.66
N LEU A 109 -18.61 -4.37 0.57
CA LEU A 109 -17.70 -4.98 1.52
C LEU A 109 -16.65 -3.98 1.98
N LYS A 110 -16.59 -3.74 3.29
CA LYS A 110 -15.53 -2.97 3.92
C LYS A 110 -14.66 -3.89 4.77
N VAL A 111 -13.34 -3.86 4.59
CA VAL A 111 -12.40 -4.66 5.38
C VAL A 111 -11.29 -3.77 5.89
N ILE A 112 -11.03 -3.82 7.18
CA ILE A 112 -9.91 -3.13 7.82
C ILE A 112 -8.91 -4.17 8.29
N LEU A 113 -7.70 -4.12 7.76
CA LEU A 113 -6.56 -4.93 8.14
C LEU A 113 -5.53 -4.03 8.82
N ASP A 114 -5.30 -4.26 10.10
CA ASP A 114 -4.39 -3.49 10.92
C ASP A 114 -3.18 -4.38 11.29
N TYR A 115 -1.97 -3.92 11.01
CA TYR A 115 -0.73 -4.64 11.26
C TYR A 115 0.16 -3.83 12.20
N THR A 116 0.59 -4.46 13.30
CA THR A 116 1.50 -3.86 14.27
C THR A 116 2.60 -4.85 14.66
N SER A 117 3.72 -4.35 15.13
CA SER A 117 4.74 -5.19 15.76
C SER A 117 5.42 -4.50 16.94
N CYS A 118 5.94 -5.30 17.88
CA CYS A 118 6.67 -4.80 19.03
C CYS A 118 7.79 -5.75 19.48
N GLY A 119 8.61 -5.32 20.44
CA GLY A 119 9.69 -6.14 21.00
C GLY A 119 11.05 -5.84 20.37
N LYS A 120 12.07 -6.65 20.68
CA LYS A 120 13.47 -6.37 20.31
C LYS A 120 14.01 -7.25 19.18
N GLY A 121 13.35 -8.36 18.91
CA GLY A 121 13.72 -9.32 17.86
C GLY A 121 13.38 -8.81 16.47
N GLU A 122 14.01 -9.41 15.46
CA GLU A 122 13.65 -9.23 14.05
C GLU A 122 12.29 -9.87 13.77
N LYS A 123 11.44 -9.18 13.00
CA LYS A 123 10.15 -9.71 12.52
C LYS A 123 10.14 -9.78 11.01
N PHE A 124 9.37 -10.73 10.49
CA PHE A 124 9.15 -10.89 9.07
C PHE A 124 7.67 -11.05 8.77
N ARG A 125 7.14 -10.13 7.96
CA ARG A 125 5.76 -10.18 7.46
C ARG A 125 5.77 -10.35 5.95
N ASN A 126 5.00 -11.31 5.47
CA ASN A 126 4.70 -11.51 4.05
C ASN A 126 3.19 -11.64 3.89
N SER A 127 2.53 -10.54 3.57
CA SER A 127 1.07 -10.42 3.46
C SER A 127 0.62 -10.43 2.01
N VAL A 128 -0.33 -11.29 1.67
CA VAL A 128 -0.96 -11.34 0.35
C VAL A 128 -2.44 -11.02 0.48
N ILE A 129 -2.89 -9.96 -0.18
CA ILE A 129 -4.28 -9.51 -0.16
C ILE A 129 -4.82 -9.60 -1.59
N LYS A 130 -5.95 -10.29 -1.75
CA LYS A 130 -6.62 -10.45 -3.05
C LYS A 130 -8.03 -9.91 -2.95
N VAL A 131 -8.34 -8.93 -3.81
CA VAL A 131 -9.67 -8.33 -3.89
C VAL A 131 -10.33 -8.75 -5.20
N LEU A 132 -11.42 -9.51 -5.10
CA LEU A 132 -12.30 -9.84 -6.21
C LEU A 132 -13.60 -9.04 -6.07
N ALA A 133 -13.78 -8.04 -6.91
CA ALA A 133 -14.99 -7.22 -6.95
C ALA A 133 -15.82 -7.58 -8.17
N LYS A 134 -16.95 -8.27 -7.95
CA LYS A 134 -17.86 -8.67 -9.03
C LYS A 134 -18.74 -7.53 -9.49
N GLU A 135 -19.52 -7.80 -10.53
CA GLU A 135 -20.42 -6.84 -11.18
C GLU A 135 -21.21 -5.96 -10.18
N ASN A 136 -21.18 -4.63 -10.38
CA ASN A 136 -21.89 -3.64 -9.55
C ASN A 136 -21.54 -3.66 -8.04
N SER A 137 -20.46 -4.33 -7.62
CA SER A 137 -20.05 -4.36 -6.21
C SER A 137 -19.19 -3.14 -5.81
N GLN A 138 -19.14 -2.86 -4.51
CA GLN A 138 -18.28 -1.82 -3.93
C GLN A 138 -17.41 -2.41 -2.83
N VAL A 139 -16.09 -2.26 -2.94
CA VAL A 139 -15.14 -2.75 -1.94
C VAL A 139 -14.30 -1.60 -1.41
N GLU A 140 -14.21 -1.49 -0.09
CA GLU A 140 -13.33 -0.55 0.60
C GLU A 140 -12.38 -1.33 1.51
N VAL A 141 -11.08 -1.21 1.29
CA VAL A 141 -10.06 -1.92 2.09
C VAL A 141 -9.14 -0.90 2.75
N PHE A 142 -9.00 -0.98 4.07
CA PHE A 142 -7.95 -0.27 4.80
C PHE A 142 -6.84 -1.24 5.14
N VAL A 143 -5.60 -0.92 4.76
CA VAL A 143 -4.40 -1.65 5.16
C VAL A 143 -3.55 -0.68 5.96
N ILE A 144 -3.53 -0.87 7.27
CA ILE A 144 -2.88 0.05 8.21
C ILE A 144 -1.66 -0.66 8.79
N ALA A 145 -0.47 -0.31 8.31
CA ALA A 145 0.78 -0.91 8.74
C ALA A 145 1.56 0.04 9.68
N ARG A 146 1.73 -0.39 10.92
CA ARG A 146 2.48 0.30 11.99
C ARG A 146 3.52 -0.65 12.59
N ASP A 147 4.22 -1.33 11.70
CA ASP A 147 5.34 -2.22 11.99
C ASP A 147 6.52 -1.45 12.64
N ASP A 148 7.20 -2.07 13.60
CA ASP A 148 8.37 -1.48 14.26
C ASP A 148 9.65 -1.47 13.40
N ASP A 149 10.70 -0.82 13.92
CA ASP A 149 11.99 -0.65 13.24
C ASP A 149 12.85 -1.93 13.16
N LYS A 150 12.27 -3.10 13.46
CA LYS A 150 12.87 -4.44 13.31
C LYS A 150 12.09 -5.33 12.34
N SER A 151 10.99 -4.84 11.77
CA SER A 151 10.20 -5.56 10.77
C SER A 151 10.80 -5.44 9.36
N LEU A 152 10.92 -6.58 8.67
CA LEU A 152 10.96 -6.66 7.21
C LEU A 152 9.57 -7.04 6.71
N VAL A 153 9.01 -6.21 5.84
CA VAL A 153 7.65 -6.36 5.32
C VAL A 153 7.67 -6.57 3.81
N LEU A 154 6.98 -7.62 3.38
CA LEU A 154 6.58 -7.86 2.00
C LEU A 154 5.05 -7.82 1.95
N GLU A 155 4.49 -6.90 1.17
CA GLU A 155 3.05 -6.76 0.99
C GLU A 155 2.69 -6.85 -0.48
N SER A 156 1.73 -7.70 -0.82
CA SER A 156 1.28 -7.93 -2.20
C SER A 156 -0.24 -7.85 -2.26
N ILE A 157 -0.74 -6.76 -2.86
CA ILE A 157 -2.16 -6.49 -3.06
C ILE A 157 -2.48 -6.68 -4.54
N GLY A 158 -3.35 -7.64 -4.84
CA GLY A 158 -3.90 -7.85 -6.17
C GLY A 158 -5.39 -7.55 -6.19
N ILE A 159 -5.87 -6.82 -7.20
CA ILE A 159 -7.27 -6.42 -7.34
C ILE A 159 -7.75 -6.81 -8.74
N TYR A 160 -8.92 -7.43 -8.79
CA TYR A 160 -9.61 -7.79 -10.02
C TYR A 160 -11.03 -7.22 -9.98
N THR A 161 -11.40 -6.44 -11.00
CA THR A 161 -12.73 -5.79 -11.06
C THR A 161 -13.51 -6.20 -12.30
N GLU A 162 -14.77 -6.59 -12.09
CA GLU A 162 -15.76 -6.83 -13.15
C GLU A 162 -16.56 -5.56 -13.47
N ASP A 163 -17.56 -5.67 -14.35
CA ASP A 163 -18.33 -4.54 -14.88
C ASP A 163 -18.96 -3.70 -13.76
N ASP A 164 -18.84 -2.37 -13.85
CA ASP A 164 -19.35 -1.39 -12.87
C ASP A 164 -18.85 -1.55 -11.42
N ALA A 165 -17.89 -2.45 -11.17
CA ALA A 165 -17.33 -2.67 -9.84
C ALA A 165 -16.42 -1.51 -9.41
N LYS A 166 -16.42 -1.20 -8.11
CA LYS A 166 -15.61 -0.11 -7.54
C LYS A 166 -14.78 -0.60 -6.37
N VAL A 167 -13.47 -0.33 -6.39
CA VAL A 167 -12.57 -0.73 -5.31
C VAL A 167 -11.76 0.47 -4.82
N SER A 168 -11.86 0.79 -3.54
CA SER A 168 -11.04 1.79 -2.86
C SER A 168 -10.10 1.10 -1.88
N VAL A 169 -8.80 1.39 -1.97
CA VAL A 169 -7.80 0.90 -1.01
C VAL A 169 -7.13 2.09 -0.32
N HIS A 170 -7.21 2.12 1.00
CA HIS A 170 -6.51 3.07 1.85
C HIS A 170 -5.31 2.37 2.48
N GLN A 171 -4.09 2.72 2.05
CA GLN A 171 -2.87 2.03 2.48
C GLN A 171 -2.00 2.97 3.32
N TYR A 172 -1.78 2.66 4.59
CA TYR A 172 -1.02 3.51 5.50
C TYR A 172 0.27 2.79 5.90
N GLU A 173 1.39 3.26 5.40
CA GLU A 173 2.73 2.67 5.61
C GLU A 173 3.51 3.54 6.61
N LEU A 174 3.27 3.31 7.90
CA LEU A 174 3.75 4.15 9.01
C LEU A 174 4.82 3.47 9.85
N GLY A 175 5.67 2.64 9.22
CA GLY A 175 6.78 1.95 9.89
C GLY A 175 7.45 0.88 9.02
N ALA A 176 8.12 -0.06 9.69
CA ALA A 176 9.04 -1.07 9.17
C ALA A 176 10.47 -0.58 8.87
N SER A 177 11.46 -1.41 9.25
CA SER A 177 12.86 -1.21 8.86
C SER A 177 13.02 -1.23 7.34
N LYS A 178 12.36 -2.19 6.69
CA LYS A 178 12.32 -2.31 5.23
C LYS A 178 10.93 -2.74 4.79
N LEU A 179 10.32 -1.92 3.95
CA LEU A 179 9.03 -2.17 3.33
C LEU A 179 9.22 -2.41 1.84
N TYR A 180 8.65 -3.51 1.36
CA TYR A 180 8.42 -3.75 -0.06
C TYR A 180 6.93 -4.00 -0.23
N THR A 181 6.27 -3.15 -1.00
CA THR A 181 4.85 -3.32 -1.30
C THR A 181 4.64 -3.32 -2.81
N ASN A 182 3.75 -4.20 -3.27
CA ASN A 182 3.21 -4.19 -4.61
C ASN A 182 1.69 -4.05 -4.52
N TYR A 183 1.18 -3.04 -5.19
CA TYR A 183 -0.24 -2.88 -5.45
C TYR A 183 -0.47 -3.10 -6.93
N LYS A 184 -1.44 -3.93 -7.29
CA LYS A 184 -1.83 -4.12 -8.68
C LYS A 184 -3.35 -4.23 -8.84
N ALA A 185 -3.92 -3.32 -9.61
CA ALA A 185 -5.32 -3.37 -10.02
C ALA A 185 -5.45 -3.71 -11.50
N GLU A 186 -6.23 -4.75 -11.80
CA GLU A 186 -6.64 -5.13 -13.15
C GLU A 186 -8.11 -4.72 -13.33
N LEU A 187 -8.32 -3.65 -14.10
CA LEU A 187 -9.63 -3.08 -14.42
C LEU A 187 -10.19 -3.78 -15.66
N ILE A 188 -10.82 -4.93 -15.45
CA ILE A 188 -11.26 -5.83 -16.53
C ILE A 188 -12.62 -5.40 -17.08
N GLY A 189 -13.56 -5.10 -16.17
CA GLY A 189 -14.93 -4.79 -16.53
C GLY A 189 -15.12 -3.42 -17.16
N GLU A 190 -16.16 -3.28 -17.97
CA GLU A 190 -16.61 -1.97 -18.46
C GLU A 190 -17.08 -1.10 -17.28
N ARG A 191 -16.69 0.18 -17.27
CA ARG A 191 -17.02 1.16 -16.21
C ARG A 191 -16.55 0.75 -14.80
N SER A 192 -15.62 -0.20 -14.69
CA SER A 192 -15.02 -0.54 -13.40
C SER A 192 -14.03 0.54 -12.96
N SER A 193 -13.82 0.65 -11.65
CA SER A 193 -12.95 1.68 -11.09
C SER A 193 -12.11 1.20 -9.91
N SER A 194 -10.92 1.78 -9.78
CA SER A 194 -10.06 1.53 -8.63
C SER A 194 -9.33 2.78 -8.17
N VAL A 195 -9.38 3.03 -6.86
CA VAL A 195 -8.69 4.14 -6.20
C VAL A 195 -7.72 3.57 -5.17
N VAL A 196 -6.51 4.11 -5.12
CA VAL A 196 -5.60 3.92 -3.98
C VAL A 196 -5.30 5.27 -3.34
N ASP A 197 -5.58 5.39 -2.05
CA ASP A 197 -5.26 6.53 -1.20
C ASP A 197 -4.20 6.10 -0.19
N SER A 198 -2.94 6.36 -0.53
CA SER A 198 -1.80 5.88 0.22
C SER A 198 -1.12 7.02 0.99
N ILE A 199 -0.77 6.74 2.24
CA ILE A 199 0.16 7.56 3.00
C ILE A 199 1.35 6.75 3.46
N TYR A 200 2.53 7.38 3.50
CA TYR A 200 3.71 6.76 4.07
C TYR A 200 4.55 7.73 4.90
N PHE A 201 5.26 7.20 5.89
CA PHE A 201 6.28 7.95 6.61
C PHE A 201 7.56 7.13 6.72
N GLY A 202 8.68 7.67 6.24
CA GLY A 202 10.01 7.09 6.46
C GLY A 202 10.84 7.90 7.47
N GLN A 203 11.51 7.23 8.39
CA GLN A 203 12.42 7.84 9.36
C GLN A 203 13.71 7.03 9.54
N LYS A 204 14.64 7.50 10.38
CA LYS A 204 15.90 6.81 10.71
C LYS A 204 16.66 6.38 9.44
N GLU A 205 16.83 5.08 9.23
CA GLU A 205 17.45 4.45 8.05
C GLU A 205 16.46 3.50 7.36
N GLU A 206 15.15 3.74 7.52
CA GLU A 206 14.11 2.93 6.92
C GLU A 206 14.15 3.01 5.39
N TYR A 207 13.82 1.88 4.75
CA TYR A 207 13.80 1.74 3.30
C TYR A 207 12.40 1.37 2.82
N LEU A 208 11.77 2.23 2.04
CA LEU A 208 10.44 2.05 1.49
C LEU A 208 10.54 1.82 -0.03
N ASN A 209 10.03 0.69 -0.50
CA ASN A 209 9.94 0.33 -1.92
C ASN A 209 8.50 0.00 -2.28
N MET A 210 7.86 0.91 -2.99
CA MET A 210 6.44 0.84 -3.32
C MET A 210 6.30 0.75 -4.84
N ASN A 211 5.54 -0.24 -5.33
CA ASN A 211 5.28 -0.41 -6.76
C ASN A 211 3.79 -0.57 -7.04
N TYR A 212 3.18 0.44 -7.65
CA TYR A 212 1.73 0.52 -7.91
C TYR A 212 1.43 0.42 -9.41
N ASP A 213 0.64 -0.58 -9.79
CA ASP A 213 0.23 -0.81 -11.16
C ASP A 213 -1.30 -0.72 -11.28
N MET A 214 -1.80 0.12 -12.18
CA MET A 214 -3.22 0.15 -12.55
C MET A 214 -3.35 -0.12 -14.05
N ILE A 215 -3.97 -1.26 -14.37
CA ILE A 215 -4.05 -1.81 -15.73
C ILE A 215 -5.49 -1.72 -16.21
N HIS A 216 -5.74 -0.81 -17.15
CA HIS A 216 -7.03 -0.63 -17.81
C HIS A 216 -7.17 -1.60 -18.97
N ARG A 217 -8.17 -2.48 -18.91
CA ARG A 217 -8.57 -3.37 -20.01
C ARG A 217 -10.00 -3.15 -20.46
N GLY A 218 -10.90 -2.91 -19.51
CA GLY A 218 -12.29 -2.58 -19.77
C GLY A 218 -12.47 -1.18 -20.35
N LYS A 219 -13.56 -0.98 -21.09
CA LYS A 219 -13.95 0.34 -21.60
C LYS A 219 -14.38 1.26 -20.47
N LYS A 220 -14.10 2.55 -20.61
CA LYS A 220 -14.54 3.58 -19.65
C LYS A 220 -14.16 3.27 -18.21
N THR A 221 -13.04 2.60 -18.01
CA THR A 221 -12.51 2.30 -16.68
C THR A 221 -11.88 3.54 -16.08
N GLU A 222 -12.02 3.72 -14.78
CA GLU A 222 -11.51 4.89 -14.06
C GLU A 222 -10.49 4.48 -13.00
N SER A 223 -9.39 5.22 -12.87
CA SER A 223 -8.38 4.93 -11.85
C SER A 223 -7.77 6.17 -11.25
N ASP A 224 -7.42 6.09 -9.95
CA ASP A 224 -6.77 7.20 -9.25
C ASP A 224 -5.74 6.67 -8.23
N ILE A 225 -4.48 7.07 -8.41
CA ILE A 225 -3.38 6.82 -7.48
C ILE A 225 -3.06 8.12 -6.76
N LEU A 226 -3.42 8.23 -5.48
CA LEU A 226 -2.95 9.32 -4.62
C LEU A 226 -1.97 8.78 -3.59
N VAL A 227 -0.76 9.33 -3.57
CA VAL A 227 0.28 8.96 -2.61
C VAL A 227 0.86 10.20 -1.95
N ASN A 228 0.65 10.36 -0.64
CA ASN A 228 1.25 11.44 0.14
C ASN A 228 2.23 10.86 1.15
N GLY A 229 3.42 11.45 1.27
CA GLY A 229 4.37 10.97 2.27
C GLY A 229 5.27 12.02 2.85
N ALA A 230 5.95 11.63 3.93
CA ALA A 230 6.97 12.42 4.58
C ALA A 230 8.21 11.56 4.84
N LEU A 231 9.39 12.16 4.66
CA LEU A 231 10.68 11.50 4.86
C LEU A 231 11.51 12.33 5.83
N LYS A 232 12.08 11.66 6.82
CA LYS A 232 12.92 12.22 7.88
C LYS A 232 14.24 11.48 8.01
N ASP A 233 15.20 12.09 8.68
CA ASP A 233 16.52 11.54 8.99
C ASP A 233 17.26 11.11 7.71
N LYS A 234 17.61 9.81 7.57
CA LYS A 234 18.31 9.24 6.42
C LYS A 234 17.45 8.20 5.69
N SER A 235 16.13 8.28 5.84
CA SER A 235 15.20 7.37 5.18
C SER A 235 15.32 7.45 3.66
N PHE A 236 15.02 6.32 3.01
CA PHE A 236 15.10 6.17 1.58
C PHE A 236 13.78 5.65 1.03
N LYS A 237 13.23 6.34 0.03
CA LYS A 237 12.00 5.96 -0.66
C LYS A 237 12.26 5.74 -2.14
N ASN A 238 11.78 4.61 -2.65
CA ASN A 238 11.66 4.29 -4.06
C ASN A 238 10.19 4.01 -4.38
N PHE A 239 9.53 4.95 -5.04
CA PHE A 239 8.16 4.80 -5.51
C PHE A 239 8.16 4.61 -7.01
N LYS A 240 7.46 3.56 -7.45
CA LYS A 240 7.26 3.23 -8.86
C LYS A 240 5.77 3.10 -9.08
N SER A 241 5.33 3.59 -10.21
CA SER A 241 3.92 3.61 -10.57
C SER A 241 3.78 3.40 -12.06
N ASN A 242 2.65 2.82 -12.45
CA ASN A 242 2.36 2.51 -13.84
C ASN A 242 0.85 2.60 -14.09
N LEU A 243 0.46 3.59 -14.88
CA LEU A 243 -0.86 3.67 -15.51
C LEU A 243 -0.77 3.04 -16.90
N GLN A 244 -1.34 1.85 -17.07
CA GLN A 244 -1.31 1.15 -18.35
C GLN A 244 -2.70 1.04 -18.98
N PHE A 245 -2.82 1.48 -20.22
CA PHE A 245 -4.03 1.36 -21.02
C PHE A 245 -3.82 0.33 -22.12
N ILE A 246 -4.53 -0.80 -22.01
CA ILE A 246 -4.46 -1.88 -22.99
C ILE A 246 -5.38 -1.57 -24.17
N GLU A 247 -4.99 -2.01 -25.37
CA GLU A 247 -5.83 -1.93 -26.58
C GLU A 247 -7.25 -2.47 -26.28
N GLY A 248 -8.27 -1.68 -26.58
CA GLY A 248 -9.67 -1.97 -26.27
C GLY A 248 -10.22 -1.26 -25.02
N ALA A 249 -9.38 -0.65 -24.18
CA ALA A 249 -9.75 0.14 -23.01
C ALA A 249 -10.31 1.53 -23.36
N LYS A 250 -11.15 1.59 -24.40
CA LYS A 250 -11.67 2.83 -24.98
C LYS A 250 -12.42 3.68 -23.95
N GLY A 251 -12.09 4.96 -23.90
CA GLY A 251 -12.66 5.95 -22.99
C GLY A 251 -12.18 5.83 -21.55
N ALA A 252 -11.12 5.04 -21.29
CA ALA A 252 -10.56 4.91 -19.95
C ALA A 252 -9.88 6.20 -19.49
N VAL A 253 -9.93 6.45 -18.18
CA VAL A 253 -9.33 7.61 -17.51
C VAL A 253 -8.50 7.13 -16.34
N GLY A 254 -7.26 7.61 -16.24
CA GLY A 254 -6.38 7.34 -15.10
C GLY A 254 -5.70 8.61 -14.61
N SER A 255 -5.60 8.76 -13.29
CA SER A 255 -4.80 9.79 -12.64
C SER A 255 -3.80 9.20 -11.65
N GLU A 256 -2.65 9.87 -11.55
CA GLU A 256 -1.62 9.60 -10.56
C GLU A 256 -1.10 10.91 -10.00
N GLU A 257 -1.08 11.03 -8.68
CA GLU A 257 -0.45 12.12 -7.95
C GLU A 257 0.36 11.58 -6.76
N GLU A 258 1.66 11.90 -6.75
CA GLU A 258 2.55 11.64 -5.61
C GLU A 258 3.17 12.94 -5.08
N TYR A 259 3.12 13.12 -3.77
CA TYR A 259 3.76 14.25 -3.07
C TYR A 259 4.58 13.78 -1.85
N SER A 260 5.88 14.05 -1.87
CA SER A 260 6.80 13.81 -0.75
C SER A 260 7.20 15.11 -0.03
N ILE A 261 6.95 15.20 1.27
CA ILE A 261 7.62 16.19 2.15
C ILE A 261 9.00 15.67 2.55
N LEU A 262 10.04 16.46 2.31
CA LEU A 262 11.41 16.19 2.74
C LEU A 262 11.71 17.01 4.00
N LEU A 263 11.79 16.35 5.15
CA LEU A 263 11.99 17.00 6.46
C LEU A 263 13.47 17.27 6.77
N ASP A 264 14.37 16.46 6.22
CA ASP A 264 15.82 16.61 6.40
C ASP A 264 16.57 16.58 5.06
N ASP A 265 17.74 17.21 5.02
CA ASP A 265 18.60 17.24 3.82
C ASP A 265 19.22 15.88 3.47
N THR A 266 19.17 14.92 4.40
CA THR A 266 19.81 13.60 4.28
C THR A 266 18.88 12.52 3.75
N VAL A 267 17.60 12.82 3.53
CA VAL A 267 16.63 11.86 2.98
C VAL A 267 16.81 11.68 1.49
N ASN A 268 16.39 10.52 0.98
CA ASN A 268 16.41 10.23 -0.45
C ASN A 268 15.02 9.83 -0.91
N SER A 269 14.51 10.53 -1.93
CA SER A 269 13.20 10.29 -2.53
C SER A 269 13.38 10.09 -4.02
N ILE A 270 13.09 8.89 -4.51
CA ILE A 270 13.05 8.56 -5.93
C ILE A 270 11.62 8.16 -6.28
N SER A 271 11.09 8.77 -7.33
CA SER A 271 9.78 8.44 -7.91
C SER A 271 9.96 8.18 -9.40
N VAL A 272 9.36 7.10 -9.91
CA VAL A 272 9.43 6.70 -11.31
C VAL A 272 8.01 6.42 -11.82
N PRO A 273 7.26 7.48 -12.19
CA PRO A 273 5.95 7.33 -12.82
C PRO A 273 6.11 6.83 -14.26
N LEU A 274 5.30 5.85 -14.62
CA LEU A 274 5.20 5.30 -15.97
C LEU A 274 3.76 5.45 -16.47
N MET A 275 3.62 5.79 -17.74
CA MET A 275 2.33 5.78 -18.42
C MET A 275 2.49 5.06 -19.75
N LEU A 276 1.81 3.93 -19.90
CA LEU A 276 1.89 3.04 -21.06
C LEU A 276 0.54 2.98 -21.74
N ALA A 277 0.35 3.78 -22.79
CA ALA A 277 -0.88 3.80 -23.57
C ALA A 277 -0.73 2.98 -24.86
N HIS A 278 -1.53 1.92 -24.99
CA HIS A 278 -1.70 1.11 -26.20
C HIS A 278 -3.09 1.31 -26.84
N GLU A 279 -3.84 2.30 -26.36
CA GLU A 279 -5.16 2.70 -26.85
C GLU A 279 -5.15 4.22 -27.07
N ASP A 280 -5.80 4.69 -28.13
CA ASP A 280 -5.74 6.09 -28.55
C ASP A 280 -6.77 6.96 -27.80
N ASP A 281 -7.95 6.41 -27.53
CA ASP A 281 -9.06 7.13 -26.88
C ASP A 281 -9.01 6.92 -25.36
N VAL A 282 -8.01 7.52 -24.71
CA VAL A 282 -7.81 7.48 -23.25
C VAL A 282 -7.34 8.82 -22.71
N VAL A 283 -7.55 9.04 -21.40
CA VAL A 283 -7.02 10.19 -20.68
C VAL A 283 -6.14 9.70 -19.54
N GLY A 284 -4.86 10.08 -19.57
CA GLY A 284 -3.91 9.80 -18.49
C GLY A 284 -3.32 11.09 -17.94
N ASN A 285 -3.36 11.25 -16.62
CA ASN A 285 -2.65 12.32 -15.90
C ASN A 285 -1.66 11.68 -14.93
N HIS A 286 -0.44 12.21 -14.88
CA HIS A 286 0.52 11.80 -13.84
C HIS A 286 1.29 13.01 -13.32
N ALA A 287 1.45 13.08 -12.00
CA ALA A 287 2.21 14.10 -11.30
C ALA A 287 3.00 13.44 -10.17
N SER A 288 4.29 13.73 -10.08
CA SER A 288 5.13 13.33 -8.95
C SER A 288 5.99 14.52 -8.56
N SER A 289 6.01 14.83 -7.27
CA SER A 289 6.71 15.98 -6.75
C SER A 289 7.25 15.71 -5.35
N ALA A 290 8.40 16.32 -5.05
CA ALA A 290 9.01 16.28 -3.74
C ALA A 290 9.47 17.69 -3.37
N GLY A 291 9.23 18.10 -2.12
CA GLY A 291 9.53 19.44 -1.66
C GLY A 291 10.03 19.42 -0.22
N LYS A 292 11.01 20.28 0.07
CA LYS A 292 11.36 20.58 1.45
C LYS A 292 10.19 21.28 2.14
N LEU A 293 10.17 21.18 3.46
CA LEU A 293 9.23 21.92 4.30
C LEU A 293 9.29 23.43 3.96
N ASP A 294 8.12 24.07 3.76
CA ASP A 294 8.06 25.51 3.49
C ASP A 294 8.37 26.29 4.77
N MET A 295 9.59 26.81 4.85
CA MET A 295 10.06 27.56 6.01
C MET A 295 9.25 28.83 6.28
N ASN A 296 8.52 29.38 5.31
CA ASN A 296 7.60 30.49 5.56
C ASN A 296 6.36 30.04 6.34
N GLN A 297 5.81 28.86 6.02
CA GLN A 297 4.70 28.26 6.78
C GLN A 297 5.14 27.93 8.20
N VAL A 298 6.33 27.34 8.36
CA VAL A 298 6.92 27.04 9.68
C VAL A 298 7.11 28.32 10.49
N PHE A 299 7.75 29.34 9.91
CA PHE A 299 7.96 30.62 10.58
C PHE A 299 6.63 31.27 10.98
N TYR A 300 5.61 31.21 10.12
CA TYR A 300 4.28 31.73 10.43
C TYR A 300 3.65 31.03 11.64
N LEU A 301 3.68 29.68 11.68
CA LEU A 301 3.17 28.91 12.81
C LEU A 301 3.95 29.22 14.10
N MET A 302 5.28 29.28 14.02
CA MET A 302 6.13 29.63 15.15
C MET A 302 5.86 31.04 15.69
N SER A 303 5.55 32.01 14.82
CA SER A 303 5.17 33.36 15.24
C SER A 303 3.87 33.40 16.06
N ARG A 304 3.06 32.33 16.01
CA ARG A 304 1.84 32.14 16.82
C ARG A 304 2.09 31.35 18.11
N GLY A 305 3.34 31.10 18.47
CA GLY A 305 3.73 30.42 19.71
C GLY A 305 3.78 28.90 19.62
N ILE A 306 3.66 28.34 18.41
CA ILE A 306 3.79 26.90 18.15
C ILE A 306 5.29 26.57 18.08
N SER A 307 5.73 25.47 18.71
CA SER A 307 7.14 25.07 18.59
C SER A 307 7.49 24.62 17.15
N TYR A 308 8.77 24.57 16.81
CA TYR A 308 9.19 24.07 15.49
C TYR A 308 8.68 22.65 15.22
N ASP A 309 8.82 21.75 16.20
CA ASP A 309 8.40 20.36 16.08
C ASP A 309 6.88 20.22 15.91
N GLU A 310 6.10 21.03 16.61
CA GLU A 310 4.64 21.08 16.45
C GLU A 310 4.23 21.68 15.10
N ALA A 311 4.96 22.69 14.60
CA ALA A 311 4.70 23.28 13.30
C ALA A 311 4.98 22.30 12.16
N GLU A 312 6.09 21.57 12.23
CA GLU A 312 6.43 20.48 11.32
C GLU A 312 5.35 19.39 11.35
N ALA A 313 4.91 18.98 12.55
CA ALA A 313 3.85 18.00 12.72
C ALA A 313 2.54 18.44 12.07
N LEU A 314 2.09 19.67 12.31
CA LEU A 314 0.85 20.19 11.72
C LEU A 314 0.87 20.20 10.19
N ILE A 315 2.02 20.50 9.58
CA ILE A 315 2.14 20.50 8.12
C ILE A 315 2.02 19.07 7.58
N VAL A 316 2.69 18.09 8.18
CA VAL A 316 2.57 16.68 7.78
C VAL A 316 1.16 16.16 8.04
N GLU A 317 0.59 16.42 9.21
CA GLU A 317 -0.78 16.03 9.55
C GLU A 317 -1.79 16.59 8.54
N SER A 318 -1.61 17.84 8.10
CA SER A 318 -2.49 18.44 7.07
C SER A 318 -2.45 17.70 5.73
N LYS A 319 -1.33 17.06 5.40
CA LYS A 319 -1.22 16.24 4.19
C LYS A 319 -1.83 14.86 4.37
N PHE A 320 -1.77 14.30 5.57
CA PHE A 320 -2.30 12.96 5.83
C PHE A 320 -3.78 12.95 6.21
N SER A 321 -4.35 14.11 6.54
CA SER A 321 -5.70 14.21 7.10
C SER A 321 -6.76 13.62 6.18
N ARG A 322 -6.68 13.86 4.86
CA ARG A 322 -7.63 13.29 3.89
C ARG A 322 -7.72 11.76 4.04
N ALA A 323 -6.57 11.10 4.13
CA ALA A 323 -6.48 9.65 4.22
C ALA A 323 -6.94 9.16 5.59
N ILE A 324 -6.39 9.70 6.68
CA ILE A 324 -6.66 9.22 8.04
C ILE A 324 -8.10 9.55 8.48
N ASP A 325 -8.65 10.70 8.08
CA ASP A 325 -10.02 11.10 8.42
C ASP A 325 -11.08 10.26 7.68
N ALA A 326 -10.71 9.50 6.64
CA ALA A 326 -11.57 8.53 5.98
C ALA A 326 -11.90 7.31 6.87
N LEU A 327 -11.10 7.06 7.92
CA LEU A 327 -11.46 6.06 8.93
C LEU A 327 -12.71 6.48 9.69
N ALA A 328 -13.71 5.59 9.73
CA ALA A 328 -14.95 5.84 10.48
C ALA A 328 -14.79 5.57 11.99
N ASP A 329 -13.90 4.65 12.37
CA ASP A 329 -13.62 4.33 13.77
C ASP A 329 -12.71 5.40 14.38
N GLU A 330 -13.28 6.24 15.25
CA GLU A 330 -12.57 7.34 15.91
C GLU A 330 -11.44 6.85 16.83
N LYS A 331 -11.56 5.66 17.42
CA LYS A 331 -10.50 5.11 18.28
C LYS A 331 -9.31 4.71 17.42
N LEU A 332 -9.55 3.96 16.34
CA LEU A 332 -8.51 3.56 15.41
C LEU A 332 -7.85 4.76 14.72
N LYS A 333 -8.66 5.75 14.33
CA LYS A 333 -8.18 7.02 13.77
C LYS A 333 -7.20 7.72 14.72
N GLU A 334 -7.56 7.84 16.00
CA GLU A 334 -6.70 8.45 17.01
C GLU A 334 -5.44 7.61 17.27
N GLU A 335 -5.52 6.28 17.22
CA GLU A 335 -4.34 5.41 17.31
C GLU A 335 -3.37 5.66 16.14
N VAL A 336 -3.88 5.77 14.90
CA VAL A 336 -3.08 6.11 13.72
C VAL A 336 -2.45 7.50 13.82
N TRP A 337 -3.22 8.50 14.25
CA TRP A 337 -2.68 9.85 14.49
C TRP A 337 -1.58 9.87 15.54
N ASN A 338 -1.73 9.09 16.61
CA ASN A 338 -0.71 8.98 17.63
C ASN A 338 0.59 8.36 17.10
N SER A 339 0.51 7.36 16.20
CA SER A 339 1.69 6.82 15.52
C SER A 339 2.40 7.88 14.66
N VAL A 340 1.66 8.65 13.85
CA VAL A 340 2.23 9.75 13.05
C VAL A 340 2.93 10.77 13.95
N ARG A 341 2.28 11.21 15.03
CA ARG A 341 2.84 12.18 16.00
C ARG A 341 4.08 11.65 16.71
N GLN A 342 4.12 10.36 17.02
CA GLN A 342 5.30 9.74 17.64
C GLN A 342 6.51 9.73 16.71
N ILE A 343 6.29 9.47 15.41
CA ILE A 343 7.35 9.48 14.39
C ILE A 343 7.91 10.90 14.18
N ILE A 344 7.03 11.91 14.15
CA ILE A 344 7.43 13.29 13.88
C ILE A 344 8.22 13.89 15.04
N LYS A 345 7.87 13.58 16.29
CA LYS A 345 8.61 14.07 17.46
C LYS A 345 10.09 13.69 17.36
N ARG A 346 10.99 14.69 17.40
CA ARG A 346 12.44 14.46 17.43
C ARG A 346 12.76 13.63 18.68
N GLY A 347 13.32 12.44 18.48
CA GLY A 347 13.97 11.72 19.57
C GLY A 347 15.13 12.56 20.08
N ASN A 348 15.02 13.06 21.32
CA ASN A 348 16.12 13.76 21.99
C ASN A 348 17.31 12.85 22.24
#